data_AF-A0A7L5BKA9-F1
#
_entry.id   AF-A0A7L5BKA9-F1
#
_cell.length_a   1.000
_cell.length_b   1.000
_cell.length_c   1.000
_cell.angle_alpha   90.00
_cell.angle_beta   90.00
_cell.angle_gamma   90.00
#
_symmetry.space_group_name_H-M   'P 1'
#
loop_
_entity.id
_entity.type
_entity.pdbx_description
1 polymer ?
#
loop_
_entity_poly.entity_id
_entity_poly.type
_entity_poly.pdbx_seq_one_letter_code
_entity_poly.pdbx_strand_id
1 'polypeptide(L)'
;MDEAKVATEMHEMMDEKLDAGVIALPSHIVAKMLDKRQAILGDDAEFYRVHTFDRLMQIAKRVVGKFRADDETTSQLLLPGFQHLCKAYPMMRDGEVAIVPVTLCTDEELLSRANQLDEMAKGCRAHAREIRQYISARGREAA
;
A
#
# COMPACT_ATOMS: atom_id res chain seq x y z
N MET A 1 22.37 8.81 1.21
CA MET A 1 21.66 7.52 1.15
C MET A 1 20.67 7.60 0.00
N ASP A 2 20.64 6.61 -0.86
CA ASP A 2 19.70 6.55 -1.98
C ASP A 2 18.32 6.14 -1.45
N GLU A 3 17.33 7.00 -1.66
CA GLU A 3 15.95 6.78 -1.24
C GLU A 3 15.34 5.52 -1.88
N ALA A 4 15.74 5.19 -3.11
CA ALA A 4 15.27 3.99 -3.78
C ALA A 4 15.70 2.72 -3.02
N LYS A 5 16.94 2.70 -2.51
CA LYS A 5 17.45 1.56 -1.71
C LYS A 5 16.69 1.40 -0.39
N VAL A 6 16.35 2.52 0.25
CA VAL A 6 15.54 2.50 1.49
C VAL A 6 14.14 1.95 1.21
N ALA A 7 13.52 2.38 0.10
CA ALA A 7 12.21 1.90 -0.29
C ALA A 7 12.24 0.39 -0.58
N THR A 8 13.26 -0.11 -1.29
CA THR A 8 13.46 -1.55 -1.53
C THR A 8 13.61 -2.32 -0.24
N GLU A 9 14.46 -1.87 0.69
CA GLU A 9 14.62 -2.54 2.00
C GLU A 9 13.31 -2.54 2.81
N MET A 10 12.53 -1.44 2.76
CA MET A 10 11.21 -1.40 3.40
C MET A 10 10.23 -2.39 2.77
N HIS A 11 10.23 -2.53 1.45
CA HIS A 11 9.40 -3.53 0.76
C HIS A 11 9.77 -4.95 1.22
N GLU A 12 11.05 -5.31 1.20
CA GLU A 12 11.53 -6.61 1.66
C GLU A 12 11.12 -6.89 3.11
N MET A 13 11.27 -5.91 4.01
CA MET A 13 10.86 -6.04 5.41
C MET A 13 9.34 -6.17 5.61
N MET A 14 8.54 -5.62 4.70
CA MET A 14 7.09 -5.82 4.69
C MET A 14 6.72 -7.21 4.19
N ASP A 15 7.34 -7.65 3.08
CA ASP A 15 7.10 -8.97 2.49
C ASP A 15 7.45 -10.09 3.48
N GLU A 16 8.58 -9.98 4.19
CA GLU A 16 8.97 -10.90 5.27
C GLU A 16 7.86 -11.05 6.33
N LYS A 17 7.20 -9.95 6.72
CA LYS A 17 6.10 -9.99 7.68
C LYS A 17 4.86 -10.65 7.10
N LEU A 18 4.54 -10.37 5.84
CA LEU A 18 3.38 -10.96 5.16
C LEU A 18 3.56 -12.46 4.91
N ASP A 19 4.78 -12.90 4.57
CA ASP A 19 5.14 -14.32 4.47
C ASP A 19 5.03 -15.04 5.82
N ALA A 20 5.35 -14.34 6.91
CA ALA A 20 5.13 -14.84 8.26
C ALA A 20 3.65 -14.81 8.70
N GLY A 21 2.74 -14.32 7.86
CA GLY A 21 1.31 -14.17 8.19
C GLY A 21 1.04 -13.12 9.26
N VAL A 22 1.92 -12.12 9.40
CA VAL A 22 1.82 -11.05 10.40
C VAL A 22 1.51 -9.72 9.73
N ILE A 23 0.78 -8.86 10.44
CA ILE A 23 0.46 -7.51 9.97
C ILE A 23 1.74 -6.68 9.83
N ALA A 24 1.90 -6.05 8.67
CA ALA A 24 2.99 -5.12 8.40
C ALA A 24 2.55 -3.68 8.68
N LEU A 25 2.89 -3.20 9.88
CA LEU A 25 2.72 -1.80 10.29
C LEU A 25 3.92 -0.95 9.85
N PRO A 26 3.72 0.14 9.06
CA PRO A 26 4.79 1.03 8.62
C PRO A 26 5.63 1.58 9.77
N SER A 27 4.98 2.02 10.85
CA SER A 27 5.64 2.50 12.07
C SER A 27 6.67 1.50 12.62
N HIS A 28 6.30 0.22 12.70
CA HIS A 28 7.17 -0.85 13.18
C HIS A 28 8.32 -1.14 12.21
N ILE A 29 8.09 -1.06 10.89
CA ILE A 29 9.15 -1.22 9.88
C ILE A 29 10.18 -0.09 10.03
N VAL A 30 9.71 1.14 10.15
CA VAL A 30 10.57 2.32 10.33
C VAL A 30 11.37 2.25 11.63
N ALA A 31 10.73 1.90 12.75
CA ALA A 31 11.42 1.73 14.03
C ALA A 31 12.53 0.67 13.93
N LYS A 32 12.23 -0.50 13.33
CA LYS A 32 13.24 -1.57 13.12
C LYS A 32 14.39 -1.11 12.21
N MET A 33 14.13 -0.27 11.20
CA MET A 33 15.19 0.29 10.35
C MET A 33 16.09 1.27 11.10
N LEU A 34 15.52 2.11 11.97
CA LEU A 34 16.30 3.00 12.84
C LEU A 34 17.14 2.20 13.84
N ASP A 35 16.56 1.15 14.43
CA ASP A 35 17.24 0.28 15.39
C ASP A 35 18.46 -0.42 14.78
N LYS A 36 18.33 -0.92 13.54
CA LYS A 36 19.46 -1.49 12.78
C LYS A 36 20.61 -0.51 12.56
N ARG A 37 20.37 0.80 12.70
CA ARG A 37 21.30 1.89 12.34
C ARG A 37 21.57 2.82 13.53
N GLN A 38 21.44 2.32 14.77
CA GLN A 38 21.72 3.07 15.99
C GLN A 38 23.20 3.46 16.11
N ALA A 39 23.58 4.53 15.43
CA ALA A 39 24.88 5.17 15.55
C ALA A 39 24.78 6.71 15.47
N ILE A 40 23.60 7.28 15.71
CA ILE A 40 23.44 8.74 15.84
C ILE A 40 23.79 9.10 17.29
N LEU A 41 24.97 9.70 17.47
CA LEU A 41 25.54 10.15 18.74
C LEU A 41 25.68 11.68 18.75
N GLY A 42 25.77 12.27 19.95
CA GLY A 42 25.92 13.71 20.16
C GLY A 42 24.68 14.39 20.75
N ASP A 43 24.81 15.66 21.09
CA ASP A 43 23.79 16.42 21.83
C ASP A 43 22.47 16.59 21.04
N ASP A 44 22.56 16.69 19.72
CA ASP A 44 21.40 16.84 18.83
C ASP A 44 20.84 15.49 18.33
N ALA A 45 21.31 14.36 18.86
CA ALA A 45 20.94 13.04 18.34
C ALA A 45 19.43 12.79 18.34
N GLU A 46 18.71 13.29 19.35
CA GLU A 46 17.25 13.17 19.43
C GLU A 46 16.55 13.96 18.32
N PHE A 47 16.99 15.20 18.07
CA PHE A 47 16.46 16.04 17.00
C PHE A 47 16.58 15.35 15.63
N TYR A 48 17.76 14.80 15.31
CA TYR A 48 17.96 14.08 14.05
C TYR A 48 17.18 12.76 14.00
N ARG A 49 16.96 12.06 15.12
CA ARG A 49 16.16 10.83 15.15
C ARG A 49 14.70 11.09 14.78
N VAL A 50 14.09 12.14 15.33
CA VAL A 50 12.70 12.51 15.02
C VAL A 50 12.55 12.81 13.52
N HIS A 51 13.42 13.67 12.97
CA HIS A 51 13.35 14.01 11.55
C HIS A 51 13.66 12.83 10.63
N THR A 52 14.56 11.93 11.05
CA THR A 52 14.85 10.70 10.30
C THR A 52 13.64 9.78 10.31
N PHE A 53 12.98 9.59 11.47
CA PHE A 53 11.75 8.82 11.59
C PHE A 53 10.67 9.36 10.66
N ASP A 54 10.41 10.67 10.68
CA ASP A 54 9.41 11.31 9.82
C ASP A 54 9.71 11.09 8.33
N ARG A 55 10.98 11.23 7.93
CA ARG A 55 11.37 11.01 6.54
C ARG A 55 11.19 9.55 6.13
N LEU A 56 11.56 8.60 7.00
CA LEU A 56 11.36 7.17 6.75
C LEU A 56 9.87 6.84 6.69
N MET A 57 9.01 7.43 7.54
CA MET A 57 7.56 7.25 7.46
C MET A 57 6.98 7.74 6.14
N GLN A 58 7.46 8.84 5.57
CA GLN A 58 7.05 9.28 4.23
C GLN A 58 7.43 8.29 3.12
N ILE A 59 8.58 7.62 3.25
CA ILE A 59 8.99 6.56 2.34
C ILE A 59 8.08 5.34 2.53
N ALA A 60 7.87 4.91 3.77
CA ALA A 60 7.02 3.76 4.10
C ALA A 60 5.57 3.94 3.61
N LYS A 61 4.99 5.15 3.75
CA LYS A 61 3.66 5.47 3.21
C LYS A 61 3.58 5.31 1.68
N ARG A 62 4.65 5.66 0.96
CA ARG A 62 4.70 5.48 -0.51
C ARG A 62 4.89 4.02 -0.90
N VAL A 63 5.67 3.27 -0.12
CA VAL A 63 5.82 1.81 -0.26
C VAL A 63 4.46 1.13 -0.12
N VAL A 64 3.73 1.44 0.96
CA VAL A 64 2.34 0.97 1.19
C VAL A 64 1.40 1.40 0.07
N GLY A 65 1.43 2.67 -0.35
CA GLY A 65 0.55 3.18 -1.40
C GLY A 65 0.80 2.55 -2.78
N LYS A 66 1.99 1.96 -2.99
CA LYS A 66 2.34 1.21 -4.20
C LYS A 66 2.09 -0.29 -4.07
N PHE A 67 1.71 -0.78 -2.88
CA PHE A 67 1.38 -2.18 -2.68
C PHE A 67 0.24 -2.59 -3.62
N ARG A 68 0.50 -3.58 -4.45
CA ARG A 68 -0.49 -4.14 -5.36
C ARG A 68 -1.06 -5.40 -4.73
N ALA A 69 -2.37 -5.40 -4.53
CA ALA A 69 -3.09 -6.57 -4.07
C ALA A 69 -3.02 -7.74 -5.08
N ASP A 70 -2.50 -7.49 -6.28
CA ASP A 70 -2.29 -8.48 -7.34
C ASP A 70 -1.19 -9.50 -6.98
N ASP A 71 -0.48 -9.35 -5.86
CA ASP A 71 0.42 -10.41 -5.35
C ASP A 71 -0.43 -11.60 -4.87
N GLU A 72 -0.51 -12.61 -5.74
CA GLU A 72 -1.37 -13.76 -5.58
C GLU A 72 -0.88 -14.70 -4.48
N THR A 73 -1.80 -15.31 -3.74
CA THR A 73 -1.48 -16.45 -2.88
C THR A 73 -1.18 -17.68 -3.75
N THR A 74 -0.17 -18.47 -3.40
CA THR A 74 0.19 -19.71 -4.11
C THR A 74 -0.97 -20.72 -4.10
N SER A 75 -1.78 -20.68 -5.17
CA SER A 75 -2.68 -21.69 -5.76
C SER A 75 -3.61 -22.58 -4.91
N GLN A 76 -3.71 -22.49 -3.59
CA GLN A 76 -4.37 -23.58 -2.84
C GLN A 76 -5.81 -23.37 -2.34
N LEU A 77 -6.43 -22.20 -2.57
CA LEU A 77 -7.83 -21.95 -2.18
C LEU A 77 -8.54 -20.96 -3.13
N LEU A 78 -8.51 -21.20 -4.45
CA LEU A 78 -9.40 -20.45 -5.35
C LEU A 78 -10.84 -20.96 -5.16
N LEU A 79 -11.67 -20.14 -4.52
CA LEU A 79 -13.10 -20.38 -4.43
C LEU A 79 -13.73 -20.39 -5.85
N PRO A 80 -14.80 -21.17 -6.09
CA PRO A 80 -15.48 -21.16 -7.38
C PRO A 80 -15.88 -19.73 -7.79
N GLY A 81 -15.42 -19.29 -8.97
CA GLY A 81 -15.67 -17.95 -9.51
C GLY A 81 -14.60 -16.90 -9.21
N PHE A 82 -13.57 -17.22 -8.41
CA PHE A 82 -12.44 -16.32 -8.16
C PHE A 82 -11.34 -16.58 -9.17
N GLN A 83 -10.84 -15.51 -9.81
CA GLN A 83 -9.65 -15.60 -10.66
C GLN A 83 -8.39 -15.63 -9.79
N HIS A 84 -8.32 -14.75 -8.79
CA HIS A 84 -7.22 -14.63 -7.85
C HIS A 84 -7.75 -14.22 -6.47
N LEU A 85 -7.03 -14.59 -5.41
CA LEU A 85 -7.23 -14.04 -4.06
C LEU A 85 -5.98 -13.26 -3.69
N CYS A 86 -6.15 -11.97 -3.39
CA CYS A 86 -5.07 -11.09 -2.97
C CYS A 86 -4.48 -11.59 -1.64
N LYS A 87 -3.15 -11.65 -1.54
CA LYS A 87 -2.46 -12.12 -0.31
C LYS A 87 -2.70 -11.18 0.87
N ALA A 88 -2.80 -9.88 0.62
CA ALA A 88 -2.97 -8.86 1.64
C ALA A 88 -3.67 -7.63 1.07
N TYR A 89 -4.16 -6.76 1.97
CA TYR A 89 -4.76 -5.48 1.62
C TYR A 89 -4.24 -4.36 2.52
N PRO A 90 -4.11 -3.13 2.00
CA PRO A 90 -3.91 -1.95 2.84
C PRO A 90 -5.20 -1.64 3.61
N MET A 91 -5.14 -1.70 4.94
CA MET A 91 -6.27 -1.40 5.84
C MET A 91 -5.89 -0.31 6.84
N MET A 92 -6.86 0.52 7.24
CA MET A 92 -6.67 1.50 8.32
C MET A 92 -6.78 0.79 9.68
N ARG A 93 -5.71 0.76 10.46
CA ARG A 93 -5.67 0.21 11.83
C ARG A 93 -4.91 1.16 12.73
N ASP A 94 -5.45 1.42 13.91
CA ASP A 94 -4.81 2.28 14.93
C ASP A 94 -4.35 3.65 14.41
N GLY A 95 -5.08 4.21 13.42
CA GLY A 95 -4.77 5.52 12.82
C GLY A 95 -3.68 5.51 11.74
N GLU A 96 -3.16 4.34 11.35
CA GLU A 96 -2.24 4.21 10.21
C GLU A 96 -2.71 3.17 9.18
N VAL A 97 -2.19 3.26 7.95
CA VAL A 97 -2.48 2.27 6.90
C VAL A 97 -1.48 1.13 7.01
N ALA A 98 -1.94 -0.01 7.48
CA ALA A 98 -1.19 -1.25 7.61
C ALA A 98 -1.41 -2.15 6.38
N ILE A 99 -0.42 -2.97 6.00
CA ILE A 99 -0.67 -4.08 5.09
C ILE A 99 -1.06 -5.30 5.91
N VAL A 100 -2.29 -5.76 5.72
CA VAL A 100 -2.91 -6.82 6.50
C VAL A 100 -3.08 -8.06 5.61
N PRO A 101 -2.52 -9.23 5.98
CA PRO A 101 -2.81 -10.48 5.31
C PRO A 101 -4.32 -10.73 5.20
N VAL A 102 -4.81 -11.23 4.06
CA VAL A 102 -6.25 -11.41 3.82
C VAL A 102 -6.92 -12.28 4.88
N THR A 103 -6.18 -13.25 5.42
CA THR A 103 -6.63 -14.15 6.50
C THR A 103 -6.77 -13.48 7.86
N LEU A 104 -6.23 -12.27 8.02
CA LEU A 104 -6.31 -11.45 9.23
C LEU A 104 -7.19 -10.21 9.06
N CYS A 105 -7.77 -10.01 7.86
CA CYS A 105 -8.76 -8.97 7.64
C CYS A 105 -10.09 -9.40 8.27
N THR A 106 -10.81 -8.45 8.86
CA THR A 106 -12.19 -8.69 9.29
C THR A 106 -13.14 -8.62 8.10
N ASP A 107 -14.32 -9.24 8.24
CA ASP A 107 -15.36 -9.14 7.21
C ASP A 107 -15.76 -7.69 6.94
N GLU A 108 -15.84 -6.85 7.97
CA GLU A 108 -16.14 -5.42 7.85
C GLU A 108 -15.07 -4.67 7.03
N GLU A 109 -13.79 -4.97 7.26
CA GLU A 109 -12.68 -4.38 6.49
C GLU A 109 -12.75 -4.79 5.01
N LEU A 110 -13.02 -6.06 4.74
CA LEU A 110 -13.15 -6.59 3.38
C LEU A 110 -14.37 -6.00 2.65
N LEU A 111 -15.52 -5.90 3.34
CA LEU A 111 -16.73 -5.27 2.79
C LEU A 111 -16.53 -3.78 2.52
N SER A 112 -15.86 -3.07 3.44
CA SER A 112 -15.49 -1.66 3.24
C SER A 112 -14.59 -1.50 2.01
N ARG A 113 -13.60 -2.38 1.84
CA ARG A 113 -12.73 -2.39 0.66
C ARG A 113 -13.50 -2.67 -0.63
N ALA A 114 -14.45 -3.61 -0.61
CA ALA A 114 -15.32 -3.88 -1.75
C ALA A 114 -16.14 -2.64 -2.14
N ASN A 115 -16.73 -1.93 -1.17
CA ASN A 115 -17.47 -0.69 -1.42
C ASN A 115 -16.59 0.40 -2.06
N GLN A 116 -15.33 0.54 -1.61
CA GLN A 116 -14.38 1.48 -2.23
C GLN A 116 -14.12 1.14 -3.70
N LEU A 117 -13.96 -0.15 -4.03
CA LEU A 117 -13.75 -0.61 -5.40
C LEU A 117 -14.98 -0.35 -6.28
N ASP A 118 -16.18 -0.52 -5.75
CA ASP A 118 -17.42 -0.18 -6.46
C ASP A 118 -17.53 1.32 -6.78
N GLU A 119 -17.16 2.19 -5.83
CA GLU A 119 -17.12 3.63 -6.08
C GLU A 119 -16.05 4.01 -7.12
N MET A 120 -14.86 3.41 -7.04
CA MET A 120 -13.83 3.58 -8.06
C MET A 120 -14.33 3.13 -9.44
N ALA A 121 -15.01 1.99 -9.52
CA ALA A 121 -15.57 1.48 -10.77
C ALA A 121 -16.60 2.45 -11.38
N LYS A 122 -17.44 3.09 -10.56
CA LYS A 122 -18.35 4.15 -11.02
C LYS A 122 -17.57 5.33 -11.63
N GLY A 123 -16.54 5.82 -10.94
CA GLY A 123 -15.67 6.90 -11.42
C GLY A 123 -14.98 6.55 -12.75
N CYS A 124 -14.38 5.36 -12.85
CA CYS A 124 -13.75 4.89 -14.08
C CYS A 124 -14.74 4.79 -15.25
N ARG A 125 -15.96 4.29 -15.00
CA ARG A 125 -17.01 4.22 -16.02
C ARG A 125 -17.48 5.61 -16.47
N ALA A 126 -17.59 6.57 -15.55
CA ALA A 126 -17.92 7.95 -15.87
C ALA A 126 -16.82 8.58 -16.73
N HIS A 127 -15.56 8.45 -16.32
CA HIS A 127 -14.43 9.00 -17.06
C HIS A 127 -14.28 8.40 -18.47
N ALA A 128 -14.47 7.08 -18.61
CA ALA A 128 -14.48 6.44 -19.92
C ALA A 128 -15.60 6.98 -20.84
N ARG A 129 -16.73 7.43 -20.28
CA ARG A 129 -17.81 8.07 -21.04
C ARG A 129 -17.39 9.46 -21.52
N GLU A 130 -16.78 10.26 -20.66
CA GLU A 130 -16.25 11.60 -21.01
C GLU A 130 -15.27 11.51 -22.18
N ILE A 131 -14.32 10.56 -22.12
CA ILE A 131 -13.34 10.34 -23.20
C ILE A 131 -14.07 10.01 -24.52
N ARG A 132 -15.04 9.10 -24.50
CA ARG A 132 -15.82 8.73 -25.70
C ARG A 132 -16.62 9.91 -26.26
N GLN A 133 -17.22 10.71 -25.38
CA GLN A 133 -17.95 11.93 -25.77
C GLN A 133 -17.01 12.95 -26.40
N TYR A 134 -15.84 13.20 -25.80
CA TYR A 134 -14.83 14.10 -26.36
C TYR A 134 -14.37 13.64 -27.74
N ILE A 135 -14.07 12.35 -27.93
CA ILE A 135 -13.72 11.79 -29.26
C ILE A 135 -14.83 12.05 -30.29
N SER A 136 -16.09 11.95 -29.87
CA SER A 136 -17.26 12.14 -30.74
C SER A 136 -17.53 13.62 -31.07
N ALA A 137 -17.13 14.54 -30.18
CA ALA A 137 -17.29 15.98 -30.33
C ALA A 137 -16.14 16.61 -31.13
N ARG A 138 -14.89 16.22 -30.86
CA ARG A 138 -13.69 16.79 -31.53
C ARG A 138 -13.68 16.55 -33.05
N GLY A 139 -14.34 15.49 -33.52
CA GLY A 139 -14.49 15.22 -34.96
C GLY A 139 -15.47 16.17 -35.66
N ARG A 140 -16.35 16.87 -34.93
CA ARG A 140 -17.32 17.84 -35.47
C ARG A 140 -16.79 19.27 -35.48
N GLU A 141 -15.82 19.59 -34.62
CA GLU A 141 -15.16 20.91 -34.61
C GLU A 141 -14.02 21.00 -35.66
N ALA A 142 -13.56 19.85 -36.17
CA ALA A 142 -12.50 19.76 -37.18
C ALA A 142 -13.01 19.63 -38.63
N ALA A 143 -14.34 19.70 -38.85
CA ALA A 143 -15.01 19.64 -40.16
C ALA A 143 -15.80 20.92 -40.40
#